data_AF-A0A3D2YI31-F1
#
_entry.id   AF-A0A3D2YI31-F1
#
_cell.length_a   1.000
_cell.length_b   1.000
_cell.length_c   1.000
_cell.angle_alpha   90.00
_cell.angle_beta   90.00
_cell.angle_gamma   90.00
#
_symmetry.space_group_name_H-M   'P 1'
#
loop_
_entity.id
_entity.type
_entity.pdbx_description
1 polymer ?
#
loop_
_entity_poly.entity_id
_entity_poly.type
_entity_poly.pdbx_seq_one_letter_code
_entity_poly.pdbx_strand_id
1 'polypeptide(L)'
;RLLPRASRDPETLAAVTANVSANLLGLGNAATPMGIRAACRMARGTEGVASDELCRLVVLNTASIQLLPSTVAAIRAGLGCAAPLDILPAVWLSSAVSVTAGLLCAGLLRRLGRA
;
A
#
# COMPACT_ATOMS: atom_id res chain seq x y z
N ARG A 1 2.28 14.59 -7.75
CA ARG A 1 1.16 13.65 -7.51
C ARG A 1 1.62 12.24 -7.85
N LEU A 2 1.45 11.25 -6.97
CA LEU A 2 1.88 9.86 -7.23
C LEU A 2 1.02 9.15 -8.29
N LEU A 3 -0.29 9.46 -8.35
CA LEU A 3 -1.29 8.82 -9.23
C LEU A 3 -2.15 9.88 -9.97
N PRO A 4 -1.61 10.55 -11.00
CA PRO A 4 -2.28 11.66 -11.68
C PRO A 4 -3.52 11.28 -12.51
N ARG A 5 -3.59 10.08 -13.12
CA ARG A 5 -4.80 9.60 -13.84
C ARG A 5 -5.86 9.13 -12.86
N ALA A 6 -5.49 8.36 -11.84
CA ALA A 6 -6.42 7.96 -10.78
C ALA A 6 -7.05 9.16 -10.05
N SER A 7 -6.31 10.29 -9.94
CA SER A 7 -6.83 11.54 -9.35
C SER A 7 -7.96 12.21 -10.15
N ARG A 8 -8.17 11.82 -11.41
CA ARG A 8 -9.18 12.43 -12.29
C ARG A 8 -10.51 11.68 -12.29
N ASP A 9 -10.54 10.46 -11.75
CA ASP A 9 -11.76 9.68 -11.54
C ASP A 9 -12.07 9.61 -10.03
N PRO A 10 -13.13 10.27 -9.55
CA PRO A 10 -13.51 10.27 -8.14
C PRO A 10 -13.67 8.86 -7.55
N GLU A 11 -14.18 7.89 -8.34
CA GLU A 11 -14.39 6.53 -7.84
C GLU A 11 -13.09 5.73 -7.72
N THR A 12 -12.16 5.91 -8.66
CA THR A 12 -10.82 5.32 -8.58
C THR A 12 -10.03 5.95 -7.44
N LEU A 13 -10.10 7.27 -7.28
CA LEU A 13 -9.46 7.98 -6.18
C LEU A 13 -9.99 7.50 -4.83
N ALA A 14 -11.30 7.33 -4.68
CA ALA A 14 -11.91 6.81 -3.47
C ALA A 14 -11.41 5.38 -3.13
N ALA A 15 -11.36 4.49 -4.12
CA ALA A 15 -10.88 3.12 -3.92
C ALA A 15 -9.38 3.06 -3.56
N VAL A 16 -8.54 3.85 -4.24
CA VAL A 16 -7.11 3.98 -3.93
C VAL A 16 -6.91 4.53 -2.52
N THR A 17 -7.63 5.60 -2.17
CA THR A 17 -7.51 6.24 -0.86
C THR A 17 -7.98 5.29 0.24
N ALA A 18 -9.09 4.57 0.02
CA ALA A 18 -9.56 3.55 0.96
C ALA A 18 -8.55 2.41 1.15
N ASN A 19 -7.93 1.93 0.07
CA ASN A 19 -6.89 0.90 0.12
C ASN A 19 -5.66 1.37 0.92
N VAL A 20 -5.15 2.56 0.62
CA VAL A 20 -4.00 3.14 1.32
C VAL A 20 -4.33 3.38 2.79
N SER A 21 -5.50 3.93 3.11
CA SER A 21 -5.95 4.14 4.49
C SER A 21 -6.10 2.82 5.26
N ALA A 22 -6.66 1.78 4.65
CA ALA A 22 -6.79 0.47 5.28
C ALA A 22 -5.41 -0.17 5.56
N ASN A 23 -4.44 -0.02 4.64
CA ASN A 23 -3.06 -0.43 4.87
C ASN A 23 -2.41 0.37 6.02
N LEU A 24 -2.59 1.69 6.04
CA LEU A 24 -2.05 2.55 7.12
C LEU A 24 -2.65 2.20 8.49
N LEU A 25 -3.92 1.83 8.56
CA LEU A 25 -4.60 1.44 9.79
C LEU A 25 -4.36 -0.03 10.21
N GLY A 26 -3.60 -0.79 9.42
CA GLY A 26 -3.34 -2.21 9.67
C GLY A 26 -4.56 -3.11 9.49
N LEU A 27 -5.57 -2.63 8.77
CA LEU A 27 -6.81 -3.34 8.43
C LEU A 27 -6.62 -4.11 7.12
N GLY A 28 -5.66 -5.04 7.09
CA GLY A 28 -5.31 -5.81 5.88
C GLY A 28 -6.50 -6.48 5.20
N ASN A 29 -7.47 -6.96 5.99
CA ASN A 29 -8.71 -7.57 5.51
C ASN A 29 -9.59 -6.61 4.67
N ALA A 30 -9.54 -5.31 4.93
CA ALA A 30 -10.26 -4.29 4.17
C ALA A 30 -9.43 -3.71 3.03
N ALA A 31 -8.10 -3.74 3.15
CA ALA A 31 -7.19 -3.22 2.13
C ALA A 31 -7.27 -4.00 0.82
N THR A 32 -7.13 -5.32 0.87
CA THR A 32 -7.09 -6.19 -0.32
C THR A 32 -8.29 -6.02 -1.27
N PRO A 33 -9.57 -6.07 -0.81
CA PRO A 33 -10.70 -5.87 -1.72
C PRO A 33 -10.76 -4.46 -2.32
N MET A 34 -10.36 -3.42 -1.56
CA MET A 34 -10.28 -2.05 -2.08
C MET A 34 -9.15 -1.88 -3.10
N GLY A 35 -8.02 -2.56 -2.89
CA GLY A 35 -6.87 -2.57 -3.80
C GLY A 35 -7.21 -3.22 -5.14
N ILE A 36 -7.89 -4.37 -5.12
CA ILE A 36 -8.37 -5.04 -6.33
C ILE A 36 -9.35 -4.13 -7.08
N ARG A 37 -10.28 -3.47 -6.39
CA ARG A 37 -11.25 -2.57 -7.02
C ARG A 37 -10.57 -1.36 -7.69
N ALA A 38 -9.57 -0.78 -7.04
CA ALA A 38 -8.74 0.28 -7.61
C ALA A 38 -7.96 -0.22 -8.83
N ALA A 39 -7.30 -1.38 -8.73
CA ALA A 39 -6.54 -1.99 -9.80
C ALA A 39 -7.39 -2.28 -11.05
N CYS A 40 -8.57 -2.88 -10.87
CA CYS A 40 -9.50 -3.16 -11.98
C CYS A 40 -9.95 -1.88 -12.69
N ARG A 41 -10.20 -0.78 -11.96
CA ARG A 41 -10.54 0.51 -12.59
C ARG A 41 -9.34 1.11 -13.34
N MET A 42 -8.15 1.02 -12.75
CA MET A 42 -6.90 1.52 -13.35
C MET A 42 -6.41 0.71 -14.56
N ALA A 43 -6.84 -0.55 -14.69
CA ALA A 43 -6.55 -1.44 -15.81
C ALA A 43 -7.54 -1.29 -16.99
N ARG A 44 -8.60 -0.47 -16.86
CA ARG A 44 -9.54 -0.22 -17.97
C ARG A 44 -8.81 0.48 -19.10
N GLY A 45 -8.84 -0.11 -20.30
CA GLY A 45 -8.19 0.45 -21.49
C GLY A 45 -6.67 0.25 -21.53
N THR A 46 -6.11 -0.69 -20.75
CA THR A 46 -4.66 -0.98 -20.78
C THR A 46 -4.28 -2.24 -21.57
N GLU A 47 -5.20 -2.84 -22.32
CA GLU A 47 -4.97 -3.97 -23.25
C GLU A 47 -4.10 -5.12 -22.68
N GLY A 48 -4.18 -5.37 -21.37
CA GLY A 48 -3.39 -6.41 -20.70
C GLY A 48 -1.99 -5.98 -20.23
N VAL A 49 -1.56 -4.76 -20.54
CA VAL A 49 -0.31 -4.17 -20.04
C VAL A 49 -0.59 -3.33 -18.80
N ALA A 50 0.17 -3.53 -17.73
CA ALA A 50 0.06 -2.73 -16.52
C ALA A 50 0.51 -1.27 -16.77
N SER A 51 -0.32 -0.29 -16.39
CA SER A 51 0.08 1.12 -16.45
C SER A 51 1.08 1.47 -15.33
N ASP A 52 1.91 2.49 -15.55
CA ASP A 52 2.85 3.04 -14.54
C ASP A 52 2.18 3.31 -13.17
N GLU A 53 0.91 3.74 -13.19
CA GLU A 53 0.14 4.01 -11.99
C GLU A 53 -0.35 2.73 -11.31
N LEU A 54 -0.75 1.72 -12.09
CA LEU A 54 -1.10 0.40 -11.57
C LEU A 54 0.09 -0.24 -10.86
N CYS A 55 1.28 -0.19 -11.49
CA CYS A 55 2.51 -0.67 -10.88
C CYS A 55 2.84 0.08 -9.58
N ARG A 56 2.64 1.40 -9.51
CA ARG A 56 2.83 2.15 -8.25
C ARG A 56 1.83 1.75 -7.18
N LEU A 57 0.55 1.53 -7.53
CA LEU A 57 -0.45 1.08 -6.57
C LEU A 57 -0.06 -0.27 -5.96
N VAL A 58 0.40 -1.21 -6.79
CA VAL A 58 0.89 -2.52 -6.33
C VAL A 58 2.10 -2.34 -5.41
N VAL A 59 3.11 -1.57 -5.82
CA VAL A 59 4.30 -1.31 -4.98
C VAL A 59 3.92 -0.66 -3.65
N LEU A 60 3.00 0.30 -3.63
CA LEU A 60 2.52 0.93 -2.40
C LEU A 60 1.78 -0.05 -1.49
N ASN A 61 0.97 -0.93 -2.07
CA ASN A 61 0.24 -1.94 -1.32
C ASN A 61 1.19 -2.99 -0.73
N THR A 62 2.20 -3.44 -1.51
CA THR A 62 3.24 -4.38 -1.08
C THR A 62 4.21 -3.78 -0.05
N ALA A 63 4.56 -2.50 -0.17
CA ALA A 63 5.43 -1.82 0.80
C ALA A 63 4.78 -1.69 2.19
N SER A 64 3.44 -1.84 2.28
CA SER A 64 2.69 -2.10 3.50
C SER A 64 3.06 -1.19 4.68
N ILE A 65 2.99 0.13 4.47
CA ILE A 65 3.18 1.12 5.54
C ILE A 65 2.02 0.98 6.52
N GLN A 66 2.30 0.55 7.75
CA GLN A 66 1.32 0.51 8.83
C GLN A 66 1.65 1.59 9.84
N LEU A 67 0.76 2.57 9.98
CA LEU A 67 0.81 3.56 11.05
C LEU A 67 0.38 2.91 12.38
N LEU A 68 -0.65 2.05 12.31
CA LEU A 68 -1.18 1.28 13.44
C LEU A 68 -1.20 -0.20 13.08
N PRO A 69 -0.37 -1.05 13.72
CA PRO A 69 -0.38 -2.50 13.53
C PRO A 69 -1.53 -3.12 14.34
N SER A 70 -2.77 -2.69 14.07
CA SER A 70 -3.98 -3.05 14.84
C SER A 70 -4.19 -4.56 14.93
N THR A 71 -3.93 -5.30 13.86
CA THR A 71 -4.01 -6.77 13.85
C THR A 71 -3.00 -7.42 14.81
N VAL A 72 -1.75 -6.98 14.79
CA VAL A 72 -0.70 -7.54 15.66
C VAL A 72 -0.93 -7.13 17.12
N ALA A 73 -1.38 -5.89 17.35
CA ALA A 73 -1.78 -5.41 18.66
C ALA A 73 -2.95 -6.21 19.24
N ALA A 74 -3.97 -6.53 18.43
CA ALA A 74 -5.11 -7.35 18.84
C ALA A 74 -4.69 -8.79 19.21
N ILE A 75 -3.79 -9.40 18.42
CA ILE A 75 -3.23 -10.72 18.74
C ILE A 75 -2.45 -10.68 20.06
N ARG A 76 -1.58 -9.69 20.26
CA ARG A 76 -0.81 -9.53 21.50
C ARG A 76 -1.71 -9.30 22.72
N ALA A 77 -2.76 -8.50 22.57
CA ALA A 77 -3.75 -8.30 23.63
C ALA A 77 -4.49 -9.61 23.96
N GLY A 78 -4.90 -10.38 22.94
CA GLY A 78 -5.56 -11.67 23.11
C GLY A 78 -4.69 -12.74 23.78
N LEU A 79 -3.36 -12.62 23.68
CA LEU A 79 -2.38 -13.47 24.36
C LEU A 79 -1.99 -12.96 25.76
N GLY A 80 -2.65 -11.92 26.28
CA GLY A 80 -2.42 -11.41 27.64
C GLY A 80 -1.24 -10.44 27.79
N CYS A 81 -0.75 -9.86 26.69
CA CYS A 81 0.37 -8.93 26.74
C CYS A 81 -0.05 -7.59 27.39
N ALA A 82 0.65 -7.16 28.45
CA ALA A 82 0.35 -5.92 29.17
C ALA A 82 0.56 -4.65 28.33
N ALA A 83 1.48 -4.68 27.37
CA ALA A 83 1.75 -3.60 26.43
C ALA A 83 1.73 -4.13 24.97
N PRO A 84 0.54 -4.21 24.35
CA PRO A 84 0.39 -4.72 22.98
C PRO A 84 1.04 -3.82 21.92
N LEU A 85 1.19 -2.53 22.21
CA LEU A 85 1.64 -1.50 21.27
C LEU A 85 3.13 -1.15 21.34
N ASP A 86 3.92 -1.75 22.25
CA ASP A 86 5.36 -1.49 22.38
C ASP A 86 6.18 -1.82 21.12
N ILE A 87 5.60 -2.55 20.17
CA ILE A 87 6.21 -2.85 18.86
C ILE A 87 6.15 -1.69 17.86
N LEU A 88 5.39 -0.63 18.14
CA LEU A 88 5.17 0.50 17.22
C LEU A 88 6.48 1.09 16.67
N PRO A 89 7.52 1.35 17.49
CA PRO A 89 8.78 1.91 16.96
C PRO A 89 9.47 0.99 15.96
N ALA A 90 9.46 -0.32 16.22
CA ALA A 90 10.05 -1.32 15.33
C ALA A 90 9.25 -1.44 14.02
N VAL A 91 7.92 -1.37 14.10
CA VAL A 91 7.03 -1.39 12.93
C VAL A 91 7.27 -0.17 12.05
N TRP A 92 7.33 1.04 12.63
CA TRP A 92 7.59 2.26 11.86
C TRP A 92 8.94 2.24 11.16
N LEU A 93 9.99 1.78 11.86
CA LEU A 93 11.32 1.65 11.27
C LEU A 93 11.31 0.64 10.11
N SER A 94 10.74 -0.54 10.32
CA SER A 94 10.62 -1.57 9.29
C SER A 94 9.82 -1.08 8.08
N SER A 95 8.69 -0.39 8.30
CA SER A 95 7.89 0.19 7.22
C SER A 95 8.66 1.26 6.46
N ALA A 96 9.37 2.16 7.16
CA ALA A 96 10.15 3.21 6.50
C ALA A 96 11.26 2.63 5.61
N VAL A 97 11.98 1.60 6.10
CA VAL A 97 13.01 0.91 5.31
C VAL A 97 12.39 0.22 4.09
N SER A 98 11.28 -0.52 4.28
CA SER A 98 10.60 -1.25 3.20
C SER A 98 10.13 -0.32 2.08
N VAL A 99 9.50 0.80 2.44
CA VAL A 99 9.04 1.83 1.49
C VAL A 99 10.18 2.44 0.73
N THR A 100 11.24 2.82 1.43
CA THR A 100 12.41 3.45 0.83
C THR A 100 13.07 2.49 -0.16
N ALA A 101 13.27 1.23 0.23
CA ALA A 101 13.79 0.19 -0.66
C ALA A 101 12.89 -0.04 -1.88
N GLY A 102 11.57 -0.11 -1.69
CA GLY A 102 10.60 -0.29 -2.77
C GLY A 102 10.57 0.88 -3.77
N LEU A 103 10.59 2.12 -3.28
CA LEU A 103 10.66 3.32 -4.13
C LEU A 103 11.99 3.42 -4.88
N LEU A 104 13.11 3.09 -4.24
CA LEU A 104 14.43 3.08 -4.88
C LEU A 104 14.51 2.01 -5.95
N CYS A 105 14.05 0.77 -5.68
CA CYS A 105 13.99 -0.30 -6.68
C CYS A 105 13.10 0.07 -7.86
N ALA A 106 11.88 0.58 -7.59
CA ALA A 106 10.97 1.01 -8.65
C ALA A 106 11.57 2.16 -9.49
N GLY A 107 12.29 3.09 -8.85
CA GLY A 107 13.01 4.15 -9.54
C GLY A 107 14.15 3.64 -10.42
N LEU A 108 14.95 2.70 -9.91
CA LEU A 108 16.08 2.11 -10.63
C LEU A 108 15.63 1.26 -11.83
N LEU A 109 14.62 0.41 -11.64
CA LEU A 109 14.04 -0.41 -12.70
C LEU A 109 13.40 0.43 -13.80
N ARG A 110 12.75 1.55 -13.46
CA ARG A 110 12.24 2.51 -14.46
C ARG A 110 13.33 3.20 -15.27
N ARG A 111 14.54 3.36 -14.71
CA ARG A 111 15.69 3.93 -15.43
C ARG A 111 16.36 2.88 -16.31
N LEU A 112 16.45 1.64 -15.85
CA LEU A 112 17.05 0.52 -16.60
C LEU A 112 16.15 -0.01 -17.73
N GLY A 113 14.84 -0.06 -17.54
CA GLY A 113 13.89 -0.51 -18.57
C GLY A 113 13.55 0.52 -19.66
N ARG A 114 14.20 1.69 -19.64
CA ARG A 114 14.12 2.71 -20.71
C ARG A 114 15.41 2.81 -21.53
N ALA A 115 16.33 1.86 -21.37
CA ALA A 115 17.50 1.68 -22.24
C ALA A 115 17.16 0.71 -23.38
#